data_AF-A0A8T3Z441-F1
#
_entry.id   AF-A0A8T3Z441-F1
#
_cell.length_a   1.000
_cell.length_b   1.000
_cell.length_c   1.000
_cell.angle_alpha   90.00
_cell.angle_beta   90.00
_cell.angle_gamma   90.00
#
_symmetry.space_group_name_H-M   'P 1'
#
loop_
_entity.id
_entity.type
_entity.pdbx_description
1 polymer ?
#
loop_
_entity_poly.entity_id
_entity_poly.type
_entity_poly.pdbx_seq_one_letter_code
_entity_poly.pdbx_strand_id
1 'polypeptide(L)'
;MYMTMSDMMPVSLCLATQELFDVKRYQQNFGDFCSLRSKDSELEPHLTLIKRELISKSQDRYLEGHKAVIISNIDKILSLVAGRYAGVNLKTAESVIRDGKSLMKRVAQAQSFQDILIADPVFKSKVALPVYELFTEYNKRSPGGRM
;
A
#
# COMPACT_ATOMS: atom_id res chain seq x y z
N MET A 1 -5.15 17.20 -15.75
CA MET A 1 -5.34 15.88 -16.38
C MET A 1 -5.70 14.91 -15.28
N TYR A 2 -6.99 14.55 -15.18
CA TYR A 2 -7.50 13.72 -14.09
C TYR A 2 -7.08 12.27 -14.35
N MET A 3 -6.24 11.70 -13.47
CA MET A 3 -5.98 10.25 -13.47
C MET A 3 -7.29 9.53 -13.18
N THR A 4 -7.87 8.92 -14.21
CA THR A 4 -8.98 7.98 -14.05
C THR A 4 -8.42 6.66 -13.51
N MET A 5 -9.24 5.90 -12.76
CA MET A 5 -8.83 4.58 -12.23
C MET A 5 -8.36 3.60 -13.33
N SER A 6 -8.69 3.84 -14.60
CA SER A 6 -8.26 3.06 -15.76
C SER A 6 -6.76 3.16 -16.07
N ASP A 7 -6.10 4.24 -15.63
CA ASP A 7 -4.70 4.55 -15.96
C ASP A 7 -3.72 4.18 -14.83
N MET A 8 -4.22 3.65 -13.71
CA MET A 8 -3.34 3.12 -12.66
C MET A 8 -2.67 1.84 -13.16
N MET A 9 -1.40 1.97 -13.50
CA MET A 9 -0.54 0.83 -13.81
C MET A 9 -0.33 0.01 -12.53
N PRO A 10 -0.28 -1.33 -12.61
CA PRO A 10 0.03 -2.19 -11.47
C PRO A 10 1.26 -1.73 -10.67
N VAL A 11 2.26 -1.19 -11.37
CA VAL A 11 3.47 -0.62 -10.76
C VAL A 11 3.19 0.62 -9.91
N SER A 12 2.30 1.54 -10.31
CA SER A 12 1.98 2.72 -9.50
C SER A 12 1.24 2.33 -8.22
N LEU A 13 0.36 1.33 -8.28
CA LEU A 13 -0.26 0.75 -7.10
C LEU A 13 0.76 0.04 -6.20
N CYS A 14 1.75 -0.65 -6.77
CA CYS A 14 2.84 -1.23 -5.97
C CYS A 14 3.60 -0.15 -5.20
N LEU A 15 3.95 0.97 -5.83
CA LEU A 15 4.64 2.09 -5.17
C LEU A 15 3.79 2.70 -4.04
N ALA A 16 2.51 3.00 -4.31
CA ALA A 16 1.60 3.52 -3.31
C ALA A 16 1.42 2.54 -2.13
N THR A 17 1.46 1.24 -2.39
CA THR A 17 1.36 0.22 -1.34
C THR A 17 2.64 0.10 -0.52
N GLN A 18 3.82 0.29 -1.11
CA GLN A 18 5.09 0.34 -0.37
C GLN A 18 5.12 1.48 0.64
N GLU A 19 4.54 2.63 0.32
CA GLU A 19 4.44 3.75 1.28
C GLU A 19 3.57 3.40 2.49
N LEU A 20 2.58 2.52 2.34
CA LEU A 20 1.76 2.06 3.47
C LEU A 20 2.53 1.16 4.42
N PHE A 21 3.56 0.45 3.94
CA PHE A 21 4.42 -0.34 4.82
C PHE A 21 5.39 0.52 5.64
N ASP A 22 5.55 1.82 5.31
CA ASP A 22 6.21 2.80 6.17
C ASP A 22 5.26 3.24 7.29
N VAL A 23 5.15 2.36 8.29
CA VAL A 23 4.33 2.56 9.49
C VAL A 23 4.63 3.89 10.19
N LYS A 24 5.89 4.35 10.21
CA LYS A 24 6.27 5.60 10.89
C LYS A 24 5.65 6.80 10.18
N ARG A 25 5.78 6.85 8.85
CA ARG A 25 5.18 7.91 8.03
C ARG A 25 3.66 7.87 8.10
N TYR A 26 3.06 6.67 8.11
CA TYR A 26 1.61 6.51 8.22
C TYR A 26 1.07 6.98 9.58
N GLN A 27 1.72 6.58 10.70
CA GLN A 27 1.35 7.01 12.05
C GLN A 27 1.53 8.51 12.27
N GLN A 28 2.59 9.13 11.73
CA GLN A 28 2.79 10.58 11.78
C GLN A 28 1.65 11.33 11.09
N ASN A 29 1.22 10.87 9.90
CA ASN A 29 0.13 11.51 9.15
C ASN A 29 -1.22 11.46 9.88
N PHE A 30 -1.48 10.45 10.72
CA PHE A 30 -2.73 10.36 11.48
C PHE A 30 -2.80 11.34 12.66
N GLY A 31 -1.66 11.62 13.31
CA GLY A 31 -1.56 12.64 14.36
C GLY A 31 -1.51 14.08 13.85
N ASP A 32 -1.24 14.27 12.55
CA ASP A 32 -0.94 15.58 11.96
C ASP A 32 -2.10 16.29 11.25
N PHE A 33 -3.31 15.71 11.23
CA PHE A 33 -4.50 16.43 10.74
C PHE A 33 -4.82 17.70 11.56
N CYS A 34 -4.28 17.82 12.78
CA CYS A 34 -4.23 19.05 13.55
C CYS A 34 -2.81 19.67 13.52
N SER A 35 -2.32 20.01 12.33
CA SER A 35 -1.17 20.91 12.20
C SER A 35 -1.70 22.34 12.23
N LEU A 36 -1.70 22.97 13.42
CA LEU A 36 -1.89 24.42 13.50
C LEU A 36 -0.78 25.07 12.67
N ARG A 37 -1.15 25.75 11.57
CA ARG A 37 -0.18 26.45 10.70
C ARG A 37 0.55 27.58 11.44
N SER A 38 0.01 28.05 12.56
CA SER A 38 0.60 29.01 13.48
C SER A 38 0.89 28.32 14.81
N LYS A 39 2.14 28.38 15.29
CA LYS A 39 2.51 27.90 16.64
C LYS A 39 1.86 28.81 17.68
N ASP A 40 0.66 28.46 18.10
CA ASP A 40 -0.02 29.09 19.22
C ASP A 40 0.41 28.35 20.49
N SER A 41 1.21 29.04 21.31
CA SER A 41 1.80 28.49 22.53
C SER A 41 0.78 28.18 23.63
N GLU A 42 -0.43 28.77 23.56
CA GLU A 42 -1.50 28.48 24.53
C GLU A 42 -2.32 27.25 24.12
N LEU A 43 -2.52 27.05 22.81
CA LEU A 43 -3.28 25.92 22.26
C LEU A 43 -2.47 24.62 22.13
N GLU A 44 -1.16 24.71 21.95
CA GLU A 44 -0.25 23.56 21.75
C GLU A 44 -0.34 22.49 22.85
N PRO A 45 -0.35 22.83 24.16
CA PRO A 45 -0.46 21.82 25.22
C PRO A 45 -1.80 21.07 25.19
N HIS A 46 -2.89 21.78 24.89
CA HIS A 46 -4.24 21.20 24.85
C HIS A 46 -4.42 20.28 23.65
N LEU A 47 -3.95 20.72 22.47
CA LEU A 47 -3.97 19.89 21.26
C LEU A 47 -3.08 18.67 21.39
N THR A 48 -1.94 18.78 22.09
CA THR A 48 -1.04 17.64 22.34
C THR A 48 -1.72 16.57 23.19
N LEU A 49 -2.48 16.97 24.23
CA LEU A 49 -3.27 16.03 25.05
C LEU A 49 -4.38 15.37 24.25
N ILE A 50 -5.15 16.14 23.48
CA ILE A 50 -6.21 15.62 22.61
C ILE A 50 -5.64 14.64 21.58
N LYS A 51 -4.50 14.98 20.94
CA LYS A 51 -3.79 14.08 20.01
C LYS A 51 -3.37 12.78 20.70
N ARG A 52 -2.78 12.84 21.90
CA ARG A 52 -2.37 11.64 22.66
C ARG A 52 -3.57 10.75 23.01
N GLU A 53 -4.69 11.32 23.42
CA GLU A 53 -5.90 10.56 23.72
C GLU A 53 -6.56 9.96 22.47
N LEU A 54 -6.57 10.67 21.35
CA LEU A 54 -7.04 10.15 20.08
C LEU A 54 -6.19 8.95 19.65
N ILE A 55 -4.87 9.09 19.69
CA ILE A 55 -3.93 8.02 19.34
C ILE A 55 -4.14 6.79 20.22
N SER A 56 -4.34 6.95 21.54
CA SER A 56 -4.51 5.81 22.45
C SER A 56 -5.87 5.10 22.33
N LYS A 57 -6.97 5.84 22.14
CA LYS A 57 -8.32 5.28 22.08
C LYS A 57 -8.68 4.67 20.72
N SER A 58 -7.95 5.04 19.65
CA SER A 58 -8.27 4.61 18.29
C SER A 58 -7.25 3.67 17.66
N GLN A 59 -6.20 3.27 18.40
CA GLN A 59 -5.09 2.48 17.87
C GLN A 59 -5.52 1.15 17.22
N ASP A 60 -6.46 0.43 17.83
CA ASP A 60 -6.98 -0.84 17.27
C ASP A 60 -7.81 -0.61 16.01
N ARG A 61 -8.74 0.36 16.04
CA ARG A 61 -9.53 0.73 14.86
C ARG A 61 -8.66 1.25 13.72
N TYR A 62 -7.57 1.92 14.08
CA TYR A 62 -6.59 2.46 13.14
C TYR A 62 -5.74 1.35 12.51
N LEU A 63 -5.33 0.34 13.29
CA LEU A 63 -4.69 -0.86 12.76
C LEU A 63 -5.61 -1.60 11.78
N GLU A 64 -6.89 -1.79 12.12
CA GLU A 64 -7.86 -2.41 11.22
C GLU A 64 -8.07 -1.61 9.92
N GLY A 65 -8.18 -0.28 10.02
CA GLY A 65 -8.25 0.59 8.85
C GLY A 65 -7.00 0.48 7.96
N HIS A 66 -5.82 0.45 8.58
CA HIS A 66 -4.55 0.31 7.86
C HIS A 66 -4.45 -1.02 7.12
N LYS A 67 -4.81 -2.14 7.78
CA LYS A 67 -4.90 -3.46 7.16
C LYS A 67 -5.84 -3.44 5.96
N ALA A 68 -7.04 -2.86 6.10
CA ALA A 68 -8.03 -2.80 5.05
C ALA A 68 -7.52 -2.07 3.80
N VAL A 69 -6.80 -0.94 3.98
CA VAL A 69 -6.21 -0.20 2.86
C VAL A 69 -5.13 -1.02 2.15
N ILE A 70 -4.22 -1.66 2.90
CA ILE A 70 -3.17 -2.51 2.32
C ILE A 70 -3.79 -3.67 1.55
N ILE A 71 -4.75 -4.38 2.14
CA ILE A 71 -5.45 -5.51 1.53
C ILE A 71 -6.17 -5.06 0.26
N SER A 72 -6.89 -3.93 0.28
CA SER A 72 -7.57 -3.38 -0.89
C SER A 72 -6.60 -3.06 -2.02
N ASN A 73 -5.43 -2.51 -1.71
CA ASN A 73 -4.43 -2.21 -2.73
C ASN A 73 -3.81 -3.48 -3.32
N ILE A 74 -3.49 -4.47 -2.49
CA ILE A 74 -2.99 -5.76 -2.98
C ILE A 74 -4.03 -6.42 -3.89
N ASP A 75 -5.30 -6.46 -3.49
CA ASP A 75 -6.38 -7.03 -4.29
C ASP A 75 -6.53 -6.37 -5.68
N LYS A 76 -6.44 -5.04 -5.73
CA LYS A 76 -6.42 -4.28 -7.00
C LYS A 76 -5.22 -4.64 -7.86
N ILE A 77 -4.02 -4.75 -7.27
CA ILE A 77 -2.81 -5.18 -7.98
C ILE A 77 -3.04 -6.57 -8.59
N LEU A 78 -3.55 -7.52 -7.82
CA LEU A 78 -3.79 -8.89 -8.29
C LEU A 78 -4.83 -8.94 -9.42
N SER A 79 -5.90 -8.17 -9.29
CA SER A 79 -6.94 -8.05 -10.32
C SER A 79 -6.36 -7.52 -11.65
N LEU A 80 -5.50 -6.51 -11.59
CA LEU A 80 -4.86 -5.97 -12.79
C LEU A 80 -3.81 -6.91 -13.38
N VAL A 81 -3.04 -7.63 -12.54
CA VAL A 81 -2.09 -8.64 -13.00
C VAL A 81 -2.81 -9.77 -13.73
N ALA A 82 -3.92 -10.27 -13.17
CA ALA A 82 -4.73 -11.30 -13.80
C ALA A 82 -5.32 -10.83 -15.14
N GLY A 83 -5.85 -9.60 -15.18
CA GLY A 83 -6.49 -9.06 -16.38
C GLY A 83 -5.53 -8.63 -17.50
N ARG A 84 -4.31 -8.17 -17.16
CA ARG A 84 -3.39 -7.54 -18.13
C ARG A 84 -2.15 -8.38 -18.45
N TYR A 85 -1.66 -9.20 -17.52
CA TYR A 85 -0.35 -9.86 -17.65
C TYR A 85 -0.41 -11.38 -17.78
N ALA A 86 -1.58 -12.00 -17.61
CA ALA A 86 -1.74 -13.45 -17.79
C ALA A 86 -1.32 -13.93 -19.20
N GLY A 87 -1.57 -13.12 -20.23
CA GLY A 87 -1.13 -13.39 -21.62
C GLY A 87 0.35 -13.12 -21.90
N VAL A 88 1.07 -12.46 -20.99
CA VAL A 88 2.51 -12.16 -21.13
C VAL A 88 3.33 -13.33 -20.61
N ASN A 89 3.14 -13.66 -19.33
CA ASN A 89 3.80 -14.75 -18.63
C ASN A 89 2.87 -15.29 -17.54
N LEU A 90 2.12 -16.33 -17.90
CA LEU A 90 1.11 -16.95 -17.03
C LEU A 90 1.71 -17.43 -15.71
N LYS A 91 2.87 -18.09 -15.75
CA LYS A 91 3.51 -18.67 -14.55
C LYS A 91 3.88 -17.59 -13.53
N THR A 92 4.45 -16.48 -13.98
CA THR A 92 4.81 -15.36 -13.10
C THR A 92 3.54 -14.68 -12.57
N ALA A 93 2.53 -14.45 -13.42
CA ALA A 93 1.26 -13.85 -12.99
C ALA A 93 0.54 -14.70 -11.92
N GLU A 94 0.47 -16.03 -12.10
CA GLU A 94 -0.11 -16.94 -11.12
C GLU A 94 0.68 -16.96 -9.81
N SER A 95 2.02 -16.92 -9.88
CA SER A 95 2.86 -16.83 -8.68
C SER A 95 2.57 -15.56 -7.90
N VAL A 96 2.48 -14.41 -8.57
CA VAL A 96 2.14 -13.12 -7.94
C VAL A 96 0.77 -13.18 -7.27
N ILE A 97 -0.23 -13.75 -7.93
CA ILE A 97 -1.60 -13.87 -7.39
C ILE A 97 -1.60 -14.74 -6.12
N ARG A 98 -0.92 -15.89 -6.16
CA ARG A 98 -0.83 -16.78 -5.01
C ARG A 98 -0.09 -16.09 -3.85
N ASP A 99 1.06 -15.50 -4.12
CA ASP A 99 1.90 -14.89 -3.09
C ASP A 99 1.22 -13.63 -2.50
N GLY A 100 0.52 -12.85 -3.32
CA GLY A 100 -0.29 -11.71 -2.88
C GLY A 100 -1.48 -12.11 -2.01
N LYS A 101 -2.21 -13.19 -2.34
CA LYS A 101 -3.28 -13.73 -1.48
C LYS A 101 -2.73 -14.19 -0.12
N SER A 102 -1.58 -14.85 -0.12
CA SER A 102 -0.90 -15.25 1.12
C SER A 102 -0.51 -14.02 1.95
N LEU A 103 -0.04 -12.95 1.31
CA LEU A 103 0.31 -11.70 1.98
C LEU A 103 -0.91 -11.00 2.58
N MET A 104 -2.04 -10.93 1.85
CA MET A 104 -3.30 -10.37 2.37
C MET A 104 -3.75 -11.10 3.63
N LYS A 105 -3.66 -12.44 3.66
CA LYS A 105 -3.97 -13.23 4.86
C LYS A 105 -3.05 -12.86 6.03
N ARG A 106 -1.75 -12.69 5.77
CA ARG A 106 -0.78 -12.30 6.79
C ARG A 106 -1.08 -10.90 7.36
N VAL A 107 -1.40 -9.94 6.49
CA VAL A 107 -1.77 -8.58 6.90
C VAL A 107 -3.06 -8.57 7.71
N ALA A 108 -4.09 -9.33 7.30
CA ALA A 108 -5.34 -9.45 8.04
C ALA A 108 -5.13 -9.97 9.48
N GLN A 109 -4.19 -10.91 9.65
CA GLN A 109 -3.89 -11.55 10.93
C GLN A 109 -2.89 -10.78 11.81
N ALA A 110 -2.25 -9.72 11.29
CA ALA A 110 -1.30 -8.91 12.05
C ALA A 110 -1.93 -8.36 13.34
N GLN A 111 -1.24 -8.42 14.47
CA GLN A 111 -1.75 -7.89 15.75
C GLN A 111 -1.15 -6.53 16.07
N SER A 112 -0.13 -6.12 15.32
CA SER A 112 0.58 -4.87 15.51
C SER A 112 1.04 -4.30 14.17
N PHE A 113 1.40 -3.02 14.17
CA PHE A 113 2.06 -2.42 13.00
C PHE A 113 3.43 -3.03 12.72
N GLN A 114 4.13 -3.54 13.74
CA GLN A 114 5.39 -4.27 13.56
C GLN A 114 5.18 -5.56 12.76
N ASP A 115 4.08 -6.28 12.98
CA ASP A 115 3.75 -7.46 12.18
C ASP A 115 3.50 -7.12 10.71
N ILE A 116 2.91 -5.95 10.45
CA ILE A 116 2.73 -5.41 9.09
C ILE A 116 4.08 -5.04 8.47
N LEU A 117 4.98 -4.42 9.23
CA LEU A 117 6.32 -4.08 8.74
C LEU A 117 7.11 -5.31 8.29
N ILE A 118 6.96 -6.45 8.96
CA ILE A 118 7.62 -7.71 8.58
C ILE A 118 7.07 -8.27 7.26
N ALA A 119 5.88 -7.85 6.84
CA ALA A 119 5.31 -8.20 5.53
C ALA A 119 5.91 -7.36 4.37
N ASP A 120 6.58 -6.24 4.64
CA ASP A 120 7.16 -5.37 3.61
C ASP A 120 8.20 -6.06 2.70
N PRO A 121 9.22 -6.77 3.24
CA PRO A 121 10.20 -7.46 2.38
C PRO A 121 9.56 -8.53 1.50
N VAL A 122 8.48 -9.17 2.00
CA VAL A 122 7.72 -10.17 1.24
C VAL A 122 6.93 -9.49 0.12
N PHE A 123 6.27 -8.37 0.40
CA PHE A 123 5.59 -7.58 -0.62
C PHE A 123 6.55 -7.16 -1.75
N LYS A 124 7.72 -6.61 -1.39
CA LYS A 124 8.73 -6.16 -2.35
C LYS A 124 9.23 -7.29 -3.24
N SER A 125 9.61 -8.42 -2.65
CA SER A 125 10.24 -9.52 -3.37
C SER A 125 9.27 -10.44 -4.11
N LYS A 126 8.06 -10.66 -3.59
CA LYS A 126 7.10 -11.63 -4.14
C LYS A 126 5.97 -11.01 -4.94
N VAL A 127 5.73 -9.70 -4.77
CA VAL A 127 4.65 -9.00 -5.48
C VAL A 127 5.23 -7.87 -6.33
N ALA A 128 5.84 -6.85 -5.71
CA ALA A 128 6.21 -5.63 -6.42
C ALA A 128 7.25 -5.85 -7.53
N LEU A 129 8.35 -6.56 -7.24
CA LEU A 129 9.39 -6.83 -8.23
C LEU A 129 8.89 -7.70 -9.40
N PRO A 130 8.22 -8.85 -9.19
CA PRO A 130 7.64 -9.61 -10.29
C PRO A 130 6.59 -8.84 -11.10
N VAL A 131 5.80 -7.96 -10.47
CA VAL A 131 4.85 -7.08 -11.19
C VAL A 131 5.60 -6.10 -12.09
N TYR A 132 6.74 -5.56 -11.65
CA TYR A 132 7.59 -4.71 -12.47
C TYR A 132 8.20 -5.44 -13.68
N GLU A 133 8.62 -6.70 -13.48
CA GLU A 133 9.12 -7.56 -14.55
C GLU A 133 8.03 -7.83 -15.60
N LEU A 134 6.83 -8.22 -15.15
CA LEU A 134 5.66 -8.41 -16.01
C LEU A 134 5.29 -7.13 -16.77
N PHE A 135 5.35 -5.98 -16.12
CA PHE A 135 5.09 -4.69 -16.75
C PHE A 135 6.12 -4.36 -17.84
N THR A 136 7.40 -4.59 -17.56
CA THR A 136 8.48 -4.36 -18.54
C THR A 136 8.32 -5.28 -19.75
N GLU A 137 7.98 -6.55 -19.52
CA GLU A 137 7.75 -7.52 -20.59
C GLU A 137 6.51 -7.17 -21.42
N TYR A 138 5.41 -6.74 -20.76
CA TYR A 138 4.21 -6.27 -21.43
C TYR A 138 4.47 -5.08 -22.36
N ASN A 139 5.26 -4.09 -21.91
CA ASN A 139 5.62 -2.92 -22.74
C ASN A 139 6.50 -3.30 -23.93
N LYS A 140 7.45 -4.24 -23.75
CA LYS A 140 8.29 -4.72 -24.86
C LYS A 140 7.48 -5.41 -25.95
N ARG A 141 6.38 -6.09 -25.59
CA ARG A 141 5.49 -6.79 -26.52
C ARG A 141 4.39 -5.89 -27.11
N SER A 142 4.12 -4.75 -26.48
CA SER A 142 3.09 -3.81 -26.95
C SER A 142 3.57 -3.01 -28.17
N PRO A 143 2.77 -2.85 -29.24
CA PRO A 143 3.19 -2.19 -30.49
C PRO A 143 3.61 -0.71 -30.35
N GLY A 144 3.42 -0.10 -29.18
CA GLY A 144 3.81 1.30 -28.87
C GLY A 144 5.11 1.45 -28.05
N GLY A 145 5.82 0.36 -27.75
CA GLY A 145 7.01 0.37 -26.86
C GLY A 145 8.35 0.75 -27.51
N ARG A 146 8.35 1.31 -28.73
CA ARG A 146 9.51 1.97 -29.33
C ARG A 146 9.31 3.49 -29.25
N MET A 147 9.65 4.08 -28.12
CA MET A 147 10.05 5.48 -28.03
C MET A 147 11.42 5.53 -27.36
#